data_AF-A0A8X6T993-F1
#
_entry.id   AF-A0A8X6T993-F1
#
_cell.length_a   1.000
_cell.length_b   1.000
_cell.length_c   1.000
_cell.angle_alpha   90.00
_cell.angle_beta   90.00
_cell.angle_gamma   90.00
#
_symmetry.space_group_name_H-M   'P 1'
#
loop_
_entity.id
_entity.type
_entity.pdbx_description
1 polymer ?
#
loop_
_entity_poly.entity_id
_entity_poly.type
_entity_poly.pdbx_seq_one_letter_code
_entity_poly.pdbx_strand_id
1 'polypeptide(L)'
;MLGIKRTSLQRIMKELELSPYKIQVTQPLNEDHTQRRSEFAQLMLEKLQTGEIDVKKIWFSDEAYFTLDGHLNKQNYRYWGRKRPEITVVRSLHPKKFLVWCAISSHGVFGPIFIDGTISAANYRKFLDEEFIPFLHGHDLVQGHWFMQDGARPHRTADVFEVFNEHFSDRIIGLDYPSHFQGGIEWPPYSPDLNPCDYYLWGYLKSKVWQTSPTNLPELKTAITTAVDTIDSEACSRVMVGFQNRLTAVLVKDGGHFEPLYH
;
A
#
# COMPACT_ATOMS: atom_id res chain seq x y z
N MET A 1 17.41 -23.04 19.98
CA MET A 1 15.97 -22.75 19.83
C MET A 1 15.27 -23.18 21.10
N LEU A 2 14.75 -22.24 21.89
CA LEU A 2 13.89 -22.58 23.03
C LEU A 2 12.54 -23.04 22.46
N GLY A 3 12.17 -24.31 22.64
CA GLY A 3 10.96 -24.96 22.11
C GLY A 3 9.65 -24.43 22.69
N ILE A 4 9.49 -23.11 22.72
CA ILE A 4 8.35 -22.41 23.31
C ILE A 4 7.30 -22.20 22.22
N LYS A 5 6.08 -22.65 22.49
CA LYS A 5 4.92 -22.44 21.61
C LYS A 5 4.66 -20.93 21.45
N ARG A 6 4.28 -20.51 20.24
CA ARG A 6 4.01 -19.10 19.87
C ARG A 6 3.04 -18.39 20.82
N THR A 7 2.07 -19.12 21.37
CA THR A 7 1.10 -18.64 22.36
C THR A 7 1.72 -18.32 23.71
N SER A 8 2.67 -19.13 24.18
CA SER A 8 3.44 -18.88 25.39
C SER A 8 4.34 -17.66 25.22
N LEU A 9 4.93 -17.48 24.04
CA LEU A 9 5.73 -16.30 23.71
C LEU A 9 4.88 -15.02 23.76
N GLN A 10 3.68 -15.04 23.17
CA GLN A 10 2.74 -13.90 23.22
C GLN A 10 2.29 -13.56 24.64
N ARG A 11 2.03 -14.57 25.49
CA ARG A 11 1.67 -14.35 26.89
C ARG A 11 2.81 -13.68 27.67
N ILE A 12 4.04 -14.17 27.50
CA ILE A 12 5.23 -13.60 28.13
C ILE A 12 5.45 -12.15 27.66
N MET A 13 5.26 -11.87 26.36
CA MET A 13 5.38 -10.50 25.84
C MET A 13 4.32 -9.55 26.42
N LYS A 14 3.10 -10.05 26.68
CA LYS A 14 2.01 -9.28 27.30
C LYS A 14 2.26 -9.02 28.80
N GLU A 15 2.82 -10.00 29.52
CA GLU A 15 3.21 -9.86 30.93
C GLU A 15 4.38 -8.87 31.11
N LEU A 16 5.23 -8.71 30.09
CA LEU A 16 6.36 -7.78 30.09
C LEU A 16 6.03 -6.40 29.51
N GLU A 17 4.77 -6.12 29.17
CA GLU A 17 4.33 -4.89 28.48
C GLU A 17 5.11 -4.59 27.18
N LEU A 18 5.68 -5.62 26.54
CA LEU A 18 6.52 -5.47 25.36
C LEU A 18 5.66 -5.45 24.11
N SER A 19 5.43 -4.26 23.58
CA SER A 19 4.76 -4.06 22.29
C SER A 19 5.69 -4.41 21.12
N PRO A 20 5.19 -5.10 20.08
CA PRO A 20 5.97 -5.41 18.89
C PRO A 20 6.17 -4.16 18.02
N TYR A 21 7.24 -3.39 18.26
CA TYR A 21 7.59 -2.25 17.40
C TYR A 21 8.09 -2.68 16.02
N LYS A 22 7.75 -1.92 14.99
CA LYS A 22 8.28 -2.02 13.62
C LYS A 22 8.99 -0.71 13.32
N ILE A 23 10.29 -0.75 13.06
CA ILE A 23 11.04 0.45 12.67
C ILE A 23 10.62 0.80 11.24
N GLN A 24 9.88 1.90 11.09
CA GLN A 24 9.62 2.50 9.79
C GLN A 24 10.71 3.53 9.51
N VAL A 25 11.47 3.30 8.43
CA VAL A 25 12.34 4.33 7.87
C VAL A 25 11.47 5.18 6.96
N THR A 26 11.02 6.32 7.46
CA THR A 26 10.24 7.29 6.71
C THR A 26 11.13 8.47 6.32
N GLN A 27 10.76 9.15 5.22
CA GLN A 27 11.37 10.45 4.93
C GLN A 27 10.97 11.44 6.02
N PRO A 28 11.89 12.35 6.44
CA PRO A 28 11.53 13.41 7.37
C PRO A 28 10.45 14.29 6.75
N LEU A 29 9.36 14.49 7.49
CA LEU A 29 8.33 15.45 7.11
C LEU A 29 8.79 16.85 7.52
N ASN A 30 8.60 17.82 6.63
CA ASN A 30 8.70 19.23 6.98
C ASN A 30 7.31 19.76 7.36
N GLU A 31 7.24 21.02 7.79
CA GLU A 31 6.00 21.66 8.24
C GLU A 31 4.91 21.67 7.14
N ASP A 32 5.30 21.92 5.89
CA ASP A 32 4.39 21.86 4.73
C ASP A 32 3.77 20.48 4.55
N HIS A 33 4.58 19.41 4.61
CA HIS A 33 4.08 18.04 4.49
C HIS A 33 3.11 17.69 5.62
N THR A 34 3.42 18.08 6.86
CA THR A 34 2.53 17.83 8.01
C THR A 34 1.21 18.61 7.88
N GLN A 35 1.27 19.84 7.39
CA GLN A 35 0.08 20.64 7.14
C GLN A 35 -0.80 20.00 6.07
N ARG A 36 -0.23 19.68 4.90
CA ARG A 36 -0.95 19.01 3.80
C ARG A 36 -1.57 17.68 4.21
N ARG A 37 -0.87 16.91 5.04
CA ARG A 37 -1.39 15.66 5.62
C ARG A 37 -2.59 15.89 6.54
N SER A 38 -2.53 16.94 7.37
CA SER A 38 -3.64 17.30 8.27
C SER A 38 -4.86 17.80 7.50
N GLU A 39 -4.65 18.70 6.53
CA GLU A 39 -5.70 19.21 5.65
C GLU A 39 -6.39 18.08 4.89
N PHE A 40 -5.61 17.16 4.31
CA PHE A 40 -6.13 15.96 3.68
C PHE A 40 -6.95 15.10 4.65
N ALA A 41 -6.41 14.81 5.83
CA ALA A 41 -7.09 13.96 6.80
C ALA A 41 -8.41 14.58 7.29
N GLN A 42 -8.43 15.88 7.52
CA GLN A 42 -9.62 16.63 7.90
C GLN A 42 -10.68 16.58 6.80
N LEU A 43 -10.31 16.91 5.55
CA LEU A 43 -11.21 16.89 4.40
C LEU A 43 -11.80 15.49 4.16
N MET A 44 -10.96 14.46 4.21
CA MET A 44 -11.42 13.08 4.01
C MET A 44 -12.39 12.65 5.12
N LEU A 45 -12.09 12.97 6.38
CA LEU A 45 -12.99 12.63 7.49
C LEU A 45 -14.32 13.36 7.38
N GLU A 46 -14.33 14.64 6.98
CA GLU A 46 -15.56 15.39 6.72
C GLU A 46 -16.40 14.71 5.63
N LYS A 47 -15.79 14.40 4.47
CA LYS A 47 -16.49 13.74 3.35
C LYS A 47 -17.02 12.35 3.69
N LEU A 48 -16.29 11.61 4.53
CA LEU A 48 -16.74 10.32 5.06
C LEU A 48 -17.93 10.48 6.03
N GLN A 49 -17.92 11.52 6.87
CA GLN A 49 -18.99 11.80 7.83
C GLN A 49 -20.27 12.31 7.15
N THR A 50 -20.15 13.14 6.12
CA THR A 50 -21.29 13.64 5.33
C THR A 50 -21.87 12.57 4.40
N GLY A 51 -21.15 11.47 4.18
CA GLY A 51 -21.52 10.40 3.25
C GLY A 51 -21.28 10.76 1.78
N GLU A 52 -20.56 11.84 1.50
CA GLU A 52 -20.12 12.20 0.14
C GLU A 52 -19.16 11.14 -0.42
N ILE A 53 -18.29 10.61 0.44
CA ILE A 53 -17.40 9.49 0.13
C ILE A 53 -17.78 8.29 0.99
N ASP A 54 -17.92 7.14 0.36
CA ASP A 54 -17.96 5.85 1.05
C ASP A 54 -16.57 5.22 0.95
N VAL A 55 -15.93 4.97 2.11
CA VAL A 55 -14.61 4.34 2.17
C VAL A 55 -14.57 2.98 1.46
N LYS A 56 -15.72 2.29 1.38
CA LYS A 56 -15.82 0.99 0.70
C LYS A 56 -15.69 1.11 -0.81
N LYS A 57 -15.91 2.30 -1.35
CA LYS A 57 -15.89 2.61 -2.78
C LYS A 57 -14.61 3.31 -3.21
N ILE A 58 -13.56 3.31 -2.39
CA ILE A 58 -12.25 3.83 -2.77
C ILE A 58 -11.34 2.68 -3.19
N TRP A 59 -10.75 2.79 -4.38
CA TRP A 59 -9.67 1.94 -4.85
C TRP A 59 -8.34 2.62 -4.61
N PHE A 60 -7.43 1.96 -3.89
CA PHE A 60 -6.07 2.43 -3.65
C PHE A 60 -5.10 1.59 -4.47
N SER A 61 -4.19 2.22 -5.20
CA SER A 61 -3.13 1.52 -5.93
C SER A 61 -1.73 1.84 -5.41
N ASP A 62 -0.78 0.97 -5.74
CA ASP A 62 0.65 1.18 -5.53
C ASP A 62 1.47 0.15 -6.31
N GLU A 63 2.79 0.30 -6.31
CA GLU A 63 3.74 -0.71 -6.78
C GLU A 63 4.78 -1.17 -5.75
N ALA A 64 5.08 -2.47 -5.76
CA ALA A 64 6.16 -3.02 -4.96
C ALA A 64 7.09 -3.92 -5.78
N TYR A 65 8.40 -3.78 -5.54
CA TYR A 65 9.39 -4.71 -6.05
C TYR A 65 9.38 -6.03 -5.27
N PHE A 66 9.40 -7.13 -6.02
CA PHE A 66 9.65 -8.48 -5.52
C PHE A 66 10.96 -9.03 -6.10
N THR A 67 11.77 -9.68 -5.26
CA THR A 67 13.08 -10.26 -5.61
C THR A 67 13.13 -11.75 -5.27
N LEU A 68 13.80 -12.55 -6.09
CA LEU A 68 14.02 -13.99 -5.82
C LEU A 68 14.91 -14.24 -4.60
N ASP A 69 15.86 -13.35 -4.38
CA ASP A 69 16.85 -13.43 -3.30
C ASP A 69 16.19 -13.25 -1.91
N GLY A 70 14.86 -13.13 -1.86
CA GLY A 70 14.04 -13.15 -0.66
C GLY A 70 14.45 -12.09 0.35
N HIS A 71 15.17 -11.04 -0.10
CA HIS A 71 15.86 -10.16 0.82
C HIS A 71 14.84 -9.41 1.65
N LEU A 72 14.65 -9.97 2.85
CA LEU A 72 14.02 -9.38 4.01
C LEU A 72 14.40 -7.91 4.01
N ASN A 73 13.39 -7.09 3.77
CA ASN A 73 13.48 -5.65 3.86
C ASN A 73 14.25 -5.30 5.14
N LYS A 74 15.13 -4.31 5.14
CA LYS A 74 15.77 -3.85 6.39
C LYS A 74 14.73 -3.49 7.47
N GLN A 75 13.49 -3.20 7.05
CA GLN A 75 12.29 -3.01 7.87
C GLN A 75 11.73 -4.29 8.55
N ASN A 76 12.25 -5.48 8.24
CA ASN A 76 11.82 -6.78 8.79
C ASN A 76 12.82 -7.39 9.79
N TYR A 77 13.90 -6.69 10.12
CA TYR A 77 14.85 -7.19 11.11
C TYR A 77 14.30 -7.05 12.54
N ARG A 78 13.91 -8.17 13.14
CA ARG A 78 13.85 -8.33 14.60
C ARG A 78 15.02 -9.20 15.03
N TYR A 79 15.95 -8.64 15.78
CA TYR A 79 17.03 -9.40 16.41
C TYR A 79 16.93 -9.29 17.93
N TRP A 80 16.98 -10.42 18.61
CA TRP A 80 17.14 -10.50 20.07
C TRP A 80 18.35 -11.38 20.37
N GLY A 81 19.40 -10.82 20.98
CA GLY A 81 20.62 -11.56 21.30
C GLY A 81 21.57 -10.76 22.20
N ARG A 82 22.37 -11.46 23.02
CA ARG A 82 23.37 -10.85 23.93
C ARG A 82 24.72 -10.50 23.27
N LYS A 83 24.94 -10.90 22.01
CA LYS A 83 26.12 -10.58 21.18
C LYS A 83 25.66 -10.19 19.77
N ARG A 84 26.44 -9.35 19.08
CA ARG A 84 26.18 -8.96 17.69
C ARG A 84 26.14 -10.22 16.80
N PRO A 85 25.09 -10.40 15.97
CA PRO A 85 25.05 -11.50 15.01
C PRO A 85 26.04 -11.23 13.87
N GLU A 86 27.00 -12.13 13.66
CA GLU A 86 27.88 -12.17 12.49
C GLU A 86 27.16 -12.83 11.31
N ILE A 87 26.07 -12.21 10.85
CA ILE A 87 25.35 -12.67 9.64
C ILE A 87 25.90 -11.89 8.45
N THR A 88 26.71 -12.54 7.63
CA THR A 88 27.10 -12.03 6.31
C THR A 88 25.95 -12.25 5.34
N VAL A 89 25.21 -11.20 5.03
CA VAL A 89 24.18 -11.23 3.97
C VAL A 89 24.90 -11.14 2.63
N VAL A 90 25.01 -12.26 1.93
CA VAL A 90 25.46 -12.28 0.53
C VAL A 90 24.37 -11.62 -0.31
N ARG A 91 24.66 -10.46 -0.88
CA ARG A 91 23.79 -9.77 -1.83
C ARG A 91 24.21 -10.17 -3.24
N SER A 92 23.26 -10.57 -4.07
CA SER A 92 23.50 -10.50 -5.51
C SER A 92 23.64 -9.02 -5.90
N LEU A 93 24.63 -8.69 -6.74
CA LEU A 93 24.80 -7.34 -7.28
C LEU A 93 23.64 -6.95 -8.23
N HIS A 94 22.97 -7.95 -8.80
CA HIS A 94 21.85 -7.79 -9.74
C HIS A 94 20.73 -8.81 -9.44
N PRO A 95 19.97 -8.63 -8.33
CA PRO A 95 18.86 -9.51 -8.03
C PRO A 95 17.83 -9.44 -9.17
N LYS A 96 17.37 -10.59 -9.66
CA LYS A 96 16.23 -10.62 -10.60
C LYS A 96 15.01 -10.12 -9.84
N LYS A 97 14.48 -8.98 -10.26
CA LYS A 97 13.32 -8.32 -9.68
C LYS A 97 12.34 -7.92 -10.75
N PHE A 98 11.07 -7.89 -10.39
CA PHE A 98 10.03 -7.23 -11.16
C PHE A 98 9.20 -6.35 -10.26
N LEU A 99 8.55 -5.38 -10.87
CA LEU A 99 7.62 -4.50 -10.20
C LEU A 99 6.23 -5.13 -10.27
N VAL A 100 5.50 -5.12 -9.15
CA VAL A 100 4.13 -5.60 -9.09
C VAL A 100 3.22 -4.43 -8.80
N TRP A 101 2.21 -4.24 -9.64
CA TRP A 101 1.14 -3.29 -9.41
C TRP A 101 -0.10 -4.01 -8.91
N CYS A 102 -0.77 -3.45 -7.91
CA CYS A 102 -2.08 -3.92 -7.44
C CYS A 102 -2.94 -2.71 -7.07
N ALA A 103 -4.25 -2.91 -7.12
CA ALA A 103 -5.22 -2.01 -6.50
C ALA A 103 -6.07 -2.77 -5.48
N ILE A 104 -6.42 -2.14 -4.36
CA ILE A 104 -7.23 -2.72 -3.30
C ILE A 104 -8.39 -1.80 -2.94
N SER A 105 -9.58 -2.39 -2.80
CA SER A 105 -10.78 -1.74 -2.26
C SER A 105 -11.49 -2.72 -1.33
N SER A 106 -12.61 -2.31 -0.70
CA SER A 106 -13.43 -3.25 0.07
C SER A 106 -14.00 -4.40 -0.79
N HIS A 107 -14.06 -4.23 -2.11
CA HIS A 107 -14.56 -5.25 -3.03
C HIS A 107 -13.53 -6.35 -3.33
N GLY A 108 -12.26 -6.13 -3.02
CA GLY A 108 -11.19 -7.10 -3.27
C GLY A 108 -9.90 -6.44 -3.70
N VAL A 109 -9.01 -7.26 -4.27
CA VAL A 109 -7.74 -6.83 -4.86
C VAL A 109 -7.81 -7.08 -6.36
N PHE A 110 -7.44 -6.07 -7.15
CA PHE A 110 -7.14 -6.21 -8.56
C PHE A 110 -5.62 -6.33 -8.74
N GLY A 111 -5.21 -7.19 -9.67
CA GLY A 111 -3.82 -7.60 -9.86
C GLY A 111 -3.59 -9.02 -9.31
N PRO A 112 -2.31 -9.46 -9.22
CA PRO A 112 -1.10 -8.70 -9.48
C PRO A 112 -0.86 -8.46 -10.97
N ILE A 113 -0.50 -7.22 -11.35
CA ILE A 113 0.04 -6.90 -12.68
C ILE A 113 1.56 -6.89 -12.60
N PHE A 114 2.21 -7.71 -13.42
CA PHE A 114 3.66 -7.87 -13.42
C PHE A 114 4.30 -6.96 -14.46
N ILE A 115 5.10 -6.00 -14.01
CA ILE A 115 5.76 -5.02 -14.87
C ILE A 115 7.26 -5.35 -14.92
N ASP A 116 7.73 -5.65 -16.12
CA ASP A 116 9.14 -5.87 -16.39
C ASP A 116 9.85 -4.52 -16.57
N GLY A 117 10.80 -4.22 -15.68
CA GLY A 117 11.61 -3.00 -15.74
C GLY A 117 11.04 -1.82 -14.95
N THR A 118 11.12 -0.61 -15.53
CA THR A 118 10.67 0.64 -14.91
C THR A 118 9.35 1.07 -15.53
N ILE A 119 8.41 1.51 -14.69
CA ILE A 119 7.12 2.02 -15.12
C ILE A 119 7.28 3.41 -15.76
N SER A 120 6.84 3.55 -17.01
CA SER A 120 6.74 4.82 -17.71
C SER A 120 5.28 5.27 -17.76
N ALA A 121 5.01 6.56 -17.92
CA ALA A 121 3.63 7.05 -18.04
C ALA A 121 2.88 6.39 -19.21
N ALA A 122 3.56 6.15 -20.35
CA ALA A 122 2.97 5.48 -21.50
C ALA A 122 2.58 4.02 -21.20
N ASN A 123 3.45 3.26 -20.54
CA ASN A 123 3.14 1.88 -20.16
C ASN A 123 2.10 1.82 -19.04
N TYR A 124 2.11 2.80 -18.13
CA TYR A 124 1.11 2.97 -17.08
C TYR A 124 -0.27 3.18 -17.70
N ARG A 125 -0.40 4.20 -18.55
CA ARG A 125 -1.63 4.49 -19.30
C ARG A 125 -2.13 3.28 -20.09
N LYS A 126 -1.24 2.59 -20.80
CA LYS A 126 -1.60 1.42 -21.60
C LYS A 126 -2.27 0.34 -20.75
N PHE A 127 -1.70 -0.04 -19.61
CA PHE A 127 -2.34 -1.09 -18.78
C PHE A 127 -3.64 -0.58 -18.16
N LEU A 128 -3.75 0.72 -17.83
CA LEU A 128 -4.99 1.28 -17.32
C LEU A 128 -6.12 1.10 -18.33
N ASP A 129 -5.87 1.49 -19.59
CA ASP A 129 -6.83 1.40 -20.69
C ASP A 129 -7.18 -0.06 -21.04
N GLU A 130 -6.19 -0.96 -21.04
CA GLU A 130 -6.36 -2.34 -21.51
C GLU A 130 -6.85 -3.32 -20.43
N GLU A 131 -6.54 -3.07 -19.15
CA GLU A 131 -6.80 -4.05 -18.08
C GLU A 131 -7.63 -3.46 -16.93
N PHE A 132 -7.19 -2.36 -16.33
CA PHE A 132 -7.79 -1.87 -15.08
C PHE A 132 -9.17 -1.22 -15.30
N ILE A 133 -9.28 -0.28 -16.24
CA ILE A 133 -10.54 0.40 -16.54
C ILE A 133 -11.60 -0.58 -17.06
N PRO A 134 -11.30 -1.49 -18.03
CA PRO A 134 -12.27 -2.50 -18.46
C PRO A 134 -12.74 -3.41 -17.32
N PHE A 135 -11.85 -3.79 -16.40
CA PHE A 135 -12.24 -4.55 -15.21
C PHE A 135 -13.26 -3.79 -14.37
N LEU A 136 -13.01 -2.51 -14.07
CA LEU A 136 -13.92 -1.72 -13.25
C LEU A 136 -15.30 -1.55 -13.90
N HIS A 137 -15.35 -1.30 -15.21
CA HIS A 137 -16.63 -1.23 -15.94
C HIS A 137 -17.34 -2.58 -15.96
N GLY A 138 -16.61 -3.69 -16.19
CA GLY A 138 -17.18 -5.04 -16.20
C GLY A 138 -17.78 -5.50 -14.87
N HIS A 139 -17.47 -4.80 -13.77
CA HIS A 139 -17.95 -5.09 -12.42
C HIS A 139 -18.80 -3.96 -11.80
N ASP A 140 -19.17 -2.94 -12.57
CA ASP A 140 -19.92 -1.75 -12.11
C ASP A 140 -19.21 -0.97 -10.97
N LEU A 141 -17.88 -0.94 -10.98
CA LEU A 141 -17.03 -0.35 -9.94
C LEU A 141 -16.47 1.03 -10.31
N VAL A 142 -17.06 1.70 -11.32
CA VAL A 142 -16.70 3.08 -11.71
C VAL A 142 -17.68 4.09 -11.11
N GLN A 143 -18.99 3.82 -11.20
CA GLN A 143 -20.01 4.75 -10.72
C GLN A 143 -19.98 4.86 -9.20
N GLY A 144 -19.87 6.09 -8.69
CA GLY A 144 -19.80 6.38 -7.25
C GLY A 144 -18.54 5.85 -6.56
N HIS A 145 -17.58 5.30 -7.32
CA HIS A 145 -16.28 4.90 -6.81
C HIS A 145 -15.25 6.01 -7.00
N TRP A 146 -14.27 5.99 -6.12
CA TRP A 146 -13.12 6.88 -6.11
C TRP A 146 -11.86 6.07 -6.42
N PHE A 147 -10.92 6.69 -7.10
CA PHE A 147 -9.62 6.09 -7.35
C PHE A 147 -8.51 6.94 -6.73
N MET A 148 -7.62 6.27 -6.00
CA MET A 148 -6.44 6.83 -5.39
C MET A 148 -5.19 6.24 -6.03
N GLN A 149 -4.24 7.11 -6.39
CA GLN A 149 -2.88 6.73 -6.72
C GLN A 149 -1.86 7.65 -6.05
N ASP A 150 -0.65 7.13 -5.85
CA ASP A 150 0.43 7.86 -5.20
C ASP A 150 1.01 8.98 -6.09
N GLY A 151 1.98 9.71 -5.54
CA GLY A 151 2.63 10.84 -6.20
C GLY A 151 3.80 10.47 -7.11
N ALA A 152 3.96 9.20 -7.53
CA ALA A 152 5.08 8.83 -8.40
C ALA A 152 5.02 9.60 -9.73
N ARG A 153 6.19 9.93 -10.29
CA ARG A 153 6.29 10.76 -11.52
C ARG A 153 5.46 10.23 -12.69
N PRO A 154 5.42 8.91 -12.98
CA PRO A 154 4.61 8.36 -14.06
C PRO A 154 3.10 8.53 -13.87
N HIS A 155 2.63 8.71 -12.63
CA HIS A 155 1.20 8.79 -12.31
C HIS A 155 0.63 10.19 -12.49
N ARG A 156 1.49 11.21 -12.49
CA ARG A 156 1.10 12.64 -12.48
C ARG A 156 1.18 13.32 -13.84
N THR A 157 1.25 12.55 -14.93
CA THR A 157 1.25 13.13 -16.27
C THR A 157 -0.17 13.44 -16.70
N ALA A 158 -0.35 14.48 -17.51
CA ALA A 158 -1.66 14.84 -18.07
C ALA A 158 -2.33 13.62 -18.74
N ASP A 159 -1.61 12.89 -19.59
CA ASP A 159 -2.11 11.70 -20.30
C ASP A 159 -2.65 10.59 -19.38
N VAL A 160 -2.12 10.46 -18.16
CA VAL A 160 -2.58 9.46 -17.18
C VAL A 160 -3.79 9.98 -16.43
N PHE A 161 -3.77 11.25 -16.02
CA PHE A 161 -4.92 11.88 -15.40
C PHE A 161 -6.11 12.03 -16.35
N GLU A 162 -5.90 12.15 -17.66
CA GLU A 162 -6.96 12.14 -18.67
C GLU A 162 -7.79 10.85 -18.59
N VAL A 163 -7.15 9.67 -18.54
CA VAL A 163 -7.84 8.37 -18.40
C VAL A 163 -8.73 8.37 -17.15
N PHE A 164 -8.20 8.83 -16.03
CA PHE A 164 -8.95 8.87 -14.79
C PHE A 164 -10.07 9.90 -14.81
N ASN A 165 -9.84 11.09 -15.37
CA ASN A 165 -10.85 12.12 -15.49
C ASN A 165 -12.01 11.68 -16.40
N GLU A 166 -11.73 10.96 -17.49
CA GLU A 166 -12.75 10.41 -18.39
C GLU A 166 -13.71 9.43 -17.69
N HIS A 167 -13.23 8.64 -16.73
CA HIS A 167 -14.03 7.59 -16.08
C HIS A 167 -14.54 7.96 -14.68
N PHE A 168 -13.75 8.70 -13.90
CA PHE A 168 -14.05 9.04 -12.52
C PHE A 168 -14.38 10.53 -12.32
N SER A 169 -14.07 11.38 -13.28
CA SER A 169 -14.28 12.84 -13.19
C SER A 169 -13.60 13.43 -11.94
N ASP A 170 -14.36 14.03 -11.03
CA ASP A 170 -13.85 14.60 -9.78
C ASP A 170 -13.56 13.56 -8.69
N ARG A 171 -13.82 12.26 -8.93
CA ARG A 171 -13.64 11.20 -7.93
C ARG A 171 -12.22 10.62 -7.91
N ILE A 172 -11.23 11.49 -8.00
CA ILE A 172 -9.81 11.13 -8.00
C ILE A 172 -9.11 11.69 -6.77
N ILE A 173 -8.29 10.86 -6.14
CA ILE A 173 -7.41 11.23 -5.04
C ILE A 173 -5.96 11.06 -5.54
N GLY A 174 -5.31 12.16 -5.88
CA GLY A 174 -3.99 12.10 -6.51
C GLY A 174 -3.18 13.36 -6.28
N LEU A 175 -1.86 13.21 -6.15
CA LEU A 175 -0.94 14.34 -5.99
C LEU A 175 -0.88 15.11 -7.32
N ASP A 176 -1.06 16.44 -7.26
CA ASP A 176 -1.17 17.38 -8.38
C ASP A 176 -2.46 17.26 -9.24
N TYR A 177 -3.36 16.29 -9.02
CA TYR A 177 -4.55 16.12 -9.87
C TYR A 177 -5.42 17.40 -9.97
N PRO A 178 -5.75 18.09 -8.87
CA PRO A 178 -6.51 19.35 -8.90
C PRO A 178 -5.83 20.48 -9.67
N SER A 179 -4.52 20.38 -9.96
CA SER A 179 -3.82 21.36 -10.81
C SER A 179 -3.99 21.11 -12.32
N HIS A 180 -4.37 19.88 -12.69
CA HIS A 180 -4.63 19.50 -14.08
C HIS A 180 -6.12 19.60 -14.44
N PHE A 181 -7.01 19.25 -13.51
CA PHE A 181 -8.46 19.21 -13.71
C PHE A 181 -9.20 19.88 -12.55
N GLN A 182 -10.38 20.43 -12.82
CA GLN A 182 -11.21 21.02 -11.77
C GLN A 182 -11.90 19.90 -10.96
N GLY A 183 -11.60 19.82 -9.67
CA GLY A 183 -12.15 18.82 -8.75
C GLY A 183 -11.07 17.87 -8.22
N GLY A 184 -11.50 16.73 -7.68
CA GLY A 184 -10.59 15.78 -7.04
C GLY A 184 -10.11 16.20 -5.66
N ILE A 185 -9.30 15.33 -5.06
CA ILE A 185 -8.69 15.53 -3.76
C ILE A 185 -7.18 15.37 -3.90
N GLU A 186 -6.44 16.37 -3.42
CA GLU A 186 -4.99 16.37 -3.42
C GLU A 186 -4.46 15.29 -2.46
N TRP A 187 -3.75 14.28 -2.98
CA TRP A 187 -3.11 13.27 -2.13
C TRP A 187 -1.89 13.87 -1.42
N PRO A 188 -1.72 13.69 -0.10
CA PRO A 188 -0.60 14.28 0.63
C PRO A 188 0.72 13.56 0.33
N PRO A 189 1.81 14.30 0.06
CA PRO A 189 3.11 13.70 -0.22
C PRO A 189 3.65 12.90 0.97
N TYR A 190 4.47 11.88 0.69
CA TYR A 190 5.13 11.04 1.69
C TYR A 190 4.19 10.36 2.69
N SER A 191 3.04 9.87 2.22
CA SER A 191 1.99 9.28 3.06
C SER A 191 1.73 7.78 2.84
N PRO A 192 2.77 6.90 2.86
CA PRO A 192 2.56 5.45 2.71
C PRO A 192 1.79 4.84 3.88
N ASP A 193 1.81 5.49 5.04
CA ASP A 193 1.01 5.12 6.21
C ASP A 193 -0.49 5.32 6.03
N LEU A 194 -0.91 6.06 4.99
CA LEU A 194 -2.30 6.22 4.57
C LEU A 194 -2.68 5.32 3.39
N ASN A 195 -1.74 4.71 2.68
CA ASN A 195 -2.04 3.83 1.54
C ASN A 195 -2.22 2.36 2.00
N PRO A 196 -3.41 1.75 1.83
CA PRO A 196 -3.66 0.32 2.08
C PRO A 196 -2.66 -0.64 1.45
N CYS A 197 -2.13 -0.32 0.27
CA CYS A 197 -1.12 -1.14 -0.37
C CYS A 197 0.16 -1.23 0.49
N ASP A 198 0.63 -0.09 0.98
CA ASP A 198 1.84 0.07 1.78
C ASP A 198 1.72 -0.51 3.19
N TYR A 199 0.69 -0.11 3.94
CA TYR A 199 0.59 -0.50 5.35
C TYR A 199 0.07 -1.92 5.55
N TYR A 200 -0.55 -2.53 4.53
CA TYR A 200 -1.12 -3.88 4.61
C TYR A 200 -0.67 -4.81 3.48
N LEU A 201 -1.06 -4.52 2.23
CA LEU A 201 -1.01 -5.49 1.12
C LEU A 201 0.39 -6.05 0.91
N TRP A 202 1.39 -5.19 0.75
CA TRP A 202 2.76 -5.63 0.47
C TRP A 202 3.37 -6.41 1.61
N GLY A 203 3.03 -6.06 2.86
CA GLY A 203 3.44 -6.82 4.03
C GLY A 203 2.83 -8.22 4.03
N TYR A 204 1.53 -8.31 3.75
CA TYR A 204 0.80 -9.58 3.68
C TYR A 204 1.34 -10.48 2.55
N LEU A 205 1.44 -9.97 1.32
CA LEU A 205 1.89 -10.73 0.16
C LEU A 205 3.32 -11.24 0.36
N LYS A 206 4.25 -10.38 0.80
CA LYS A 206 5.62 -10.80 1.10
C LYS A 206 5.67 -11.90 2.17
N SER A 207 4.83 -11.79 3.20
CA SER A 207 4.76 -12.82 4.25
C SER A 207 4.31 -14.18 3.72
N LYS A 208 3.39 -14.23 2.75
CA LYS A 208 2.87 -15.46 2.13
C LYS A 208 3.84 -16.03 1.09
N VAL A 209 4.35 -15.18 0.22
CA VAL A 209 5.31 -15.56 -0.83
C VAL A 209 6.58 -16.17 -0.24
N TRP A 210 7.10 -15.63 0.86
CA TRP A 210 8.31 -16.20 1.46
C TRP A 210 8.08 -17.51 2.23
N GLN A 211 6.82 -17.88 2.53
CA GLN A 211 6.53 -19.21 3.08
C GLN A 211 6.69 -20.31 2.02
N THR A 212 6.46 -20.00 0.74
CA THR A 212 6.60 -20.97 -0.36
C THR A 212 8.02 -21.06 -0.91
N SER A 213 8.90 -20.09 -0.57
CA SER A 213 10.32 -20.07 -0.95
C SER A 213 10.55 -20.25 -2.46
N PRO A 214 9.98 -19.40 -3.33
CA PRO A 214 10.11 -19.53 -4.78
C PRO A 214 11.58 -19.42 -5.21
N THR A 215 12.00 -20.29 -6.12
CA THR A 215 13.41 -20.40 -6.56
C THR A 215 13.67 -19.78 -7.92
N ASN A 216 12.62 -19.46 -8.68
CA ASN A 216 12.68 -18.85 -10.00
C ASN A 216 11.53 -17.86 -10.24
N LEU A 217 11.65 -17.03 -11.28
CA LEU A 217 10.67 -15.96 -11.55
C LEU A 217 9.24 -16.48 -11.80
N PRO A 218 9.03 -17.57 -12.58
CA PRO A 218 7.71 -18.17 -12.71
C PRO A 218 7.09 -18.58 -11.37
N GLU A 219 7.83 -19.30 -10.52
CA GLU A 219 7.36 -19.68 -9.18
C GLU A 219 7.04 -18.46 -8.32
N LEU A 220 7.85 -17.39 -8.41
CA LEU A 220 7.60 -16.16 -7.68
C LEU A 220 6.30 -15.47 -8.16
N LYS A 221 6.05 -15.42 -9.47
CA LYS A 221 4.79 -14.89 -10.02
C LYS A 221 3.60 -15.71 -9.53
N THR A 222 3.67 -17.03 -9.63
CA THR A 222 2.62 -17.94 -9.11
C THR A 222 2.38 -17.73 -7.62
N ALA A 223 3.44 -17.65 -6.81
CA ALA A 223 3.32 -17.44 -5.37
C ALA A 223 2.65 -16.10 -5.02
N ILE A 224 2.92 -15.03 -5.77
CA ILE A 224 2.28 -13.73 -5.58
C ILE A 224 0.81 -13.78 -5.97
N THR A 225 0.48 -14.35 -7.14
CA THR A 225 -0.91 -14.53 -7.57
C THR A 225 -1.70 -15.34 -6.55
N THR A 226 -1.20 -16.50 -6.12
CA THR A 226 -1.86 -17.31 -5.08
C THR A 226 -1.98 -16.56 -3.75
N ALA A 227 -1.01 -15.72 -3.39
CA ALA A 227 -1.13 -14.91 -2.17
C ALA A 227 -2.22 -13.84 -2.29
N VAL A 228 -2.38 -13.21 -3.47
CA VAL A 228 -3.47 -12.26 -3.73
C VAL A 228 -4.83 -12.96 -3.65
N ASP A 229 -4.97 -14.15 -4.25
CA ASP A 229 -6.20 -14.93 -4.24
C ASP A 229 -6.66 -15.37 -2.83
N THR A 230 -5.76 -15.33 -1.85
CA THR A 230 -6.10 -15.65 -0.44
C THR A 230 -6.71 -14.48 0.32
N ILE A 231 -6.73 -13.27 -0.26
CA ILE A 231 -7.28 -12.07 0.39
C ILE A 231 -8.78 -12.03 0.11
N ASP A 232 -9.57 -12.24 1.16
CA ASP A 232 -11.03 -12.14 1.08
C ASP A 232 -11.52 -10.69 1.24
N SER A 233 -12.79 -10.47 0.87
CA SER A 233 -13.45 -9.16 0.95
C SER A 233 -13.61 -8.67 2.39
N GLU A 234 -13.65 -9.56 3.38
CA GLU A 234 -13.70 -9.18 4.80
C GLU A 234 -12.37 -8.56 5.26
N ALA A 235 -11.24 -9.15 4.85
CA ALA A 235 -9.91 -8.59 5.08
C ALA A 235 -9.78 -7.23 4.43
N CYS A 236 -10.18 -7.10 3.16
CA CYS A 236 -10.23 -5.81 2.46
C CYS A 236 -11.09 -4.77 3.20
N SER A 237 -12.28 -5.16 3.67
CA SER A 237 -13.17 -4.26 4.42
C SER A 237 -12.52 -3.78 5.72
N ARG A 238 -11.85 -4.67 6.48
CA ARG A 238 -11.10 -4.28 7.69
C ARG A 238 -9.95 -3.32 7.38
N VAL A 239 -9.26 -3.52 6.26
CA VAL A 239 -8.19 -2.62 5.81
C VAL A 239 -8.76 -1.22 5.52
N MET A 240 -9.90 -1.13 4.83
CA MET A 240 -10.55 0.16 4.56
C MET A 240 -11.04 0.87 5.83
N VAL A 241 -11.51 0.14 6.85
CA VAL A 241 -11.76 0.73 8.19
C VAL A 241 -10.46 1.24 8.82
N GLY A 242 -9.36 0.50 8.63
CA GLY A 242 -8.03 0.93 9.06
C GLY A 242 -7.60 2.27 8.45
N PHE A 243 -7.96 2.54 7.19
CA PHE A 243 -7.72 3.86 6.58
C PHE A 243 -8.41 4.99 7.35
N GLN A 244 -9.67 4.84 7.75
CA GLN A 244 -10.39 5.88 8.53
C GLN A 244 -9.73 6.13 9.89
N ASN A 245 -9.33 5.07 10.58
CA ASN A 245 -8.61 5.18 11.86
C ASN A 245 -7.27 5.91 11.69
N ARG A 246 -6.59 5.67 10.58
CA ARG A 246 -5.30 6.32 10.25
C ARG A 246 -5.47 7.80 9.96
N LEU A 247 -6.54 8.23 9.28
CA LEU A 247 -6.86 9.66 9.11
C LEU A 247 -7.00 10.35 10.48
N THR A 248 -7.70 9.71 11.42
CA THR A 248 -7.83 10.24 12.79
C THR A 248 -6.47 10.33 13.49
N ALA A 249 -5.61 9.32 13.32
CA ALA A 249 -4.26 9.33 13.89
C ALA A 249 -3.37 10.43 13.31
N VAL A 250 -3.50 10.76 12.01
CA VAL A 250 -2.81 11.90 11.39
C VAL A 250 -3.20 13.19 12.10
N LEU A 251 -4.49 13.43 12.34
CA LEU A 251 -4.96 14.64 13.04
C LEU A 251 -4.47 14.70 14.49
N VAL A 252 -4.50 13.57 15.22
CA VAL A 252 -3.99 13.49 16.60
C VAL A 252 -2.49 13.76 16.69
N LYS A 253 -1.76 13.58 15.59
CA LYS A 253 -0.31 13.85 15.49
C LYS A 253 0.01 15.13 14.72
N ASP A 254 -0.96 16.01 14.51
CA ASP A 254 -0.79 17.26 13.78
C ASP A 254 -0.08 17.05 12.43
N GLY A 255 -0.46 16.00 11.70
CA GLY A 255 0.12 15.66 10.41
C GLY A 255 1.39 14.82 10.46
N GLY A 256 1.93 14.57 11.65
CA GLY A 256 3.14 13.79 11.88
C GLY A 256 3.01 12.30 11.54
N HIS A 257 4.14 11.60 11.63
CA HIS A 257 4.16 10.14 11.59
C HIS A 257 3.54 9.57 12.88
N PHE A 258 2.81 8.47 12.75
CA PHE A 258 2.23 7.74 13.87
C PHE A 258 2.68 6.28 13.85
N GLU A 259 2.68 5.62 15.01
CA GLU A 259 3.00 4.19 15.07
C GLU A 259 1.94 3.39 14.31
N PRO A 260 2.31 2.29 13.62
CA PRO A 260 1.34 1.47 12.92
C PRO A 260 0.21 1.02 13.85
N LEU A 261 -1.01 1.43 13.56
CA LEU A 261 -2.20 0.88 14.20
C LEU A 261 -2.34 -0.56 13.71
N TYR A 262 -2.00 -1.53 14.57
CA TYR A 262 -2.19 -2.94 14.31
C TYR A 262 -3.64 -3.29 14.66
N HIS A 263 -4.37 -3.83 13.68
CA HIS A 263 -5.67 -4.47 13.87
C HIS A 263 -5.48 -5.99 13.97
#